data_AF-A0A2G9H2L8-F1
#
_entry.id   AF-A0A2G9H2L8-F1
#
_cell.length_a   1.000
_cell.length_b   1.000
_cell.length_c   1.000
_cell.angle_alpha   90.00
_cell.angle_beta   90.00
_cell.angle_gamma   90.00
#
_symmetry.space_group_name_H-M   'P 1'
#
loop_
_entity.id
_entity.type
_entity.pdbx_description
1 polymer ?
#
loop_
_entity_poly.entity_id
_entity_poly.type
_entity_poly.pdbx_seq_one_letter_code
_entity_poly.pdbx_strand_id
1 'polypeptide(L)'
;MLTVSVKWQKEVFSNVEIDTTQPPYVFKCQLFDLTGVPPERQKIMVKGGLLKDDADWSKVGVKQGQKLMMMGTADEIVKAPEKGPIFAEDMPEEEQVVHVGHSAGLINLGNTCYMNSTVQCLHSVPELKSALIKYPPPVRSSSVDQSSHSLTVATRELFNDLDKNVKPVAPMRFLTALRSKYPQFAQLHNGIYMQQDAEECWTQLLYTLSLCLKSPSPSEDADTVKGLFGIDLVSRVHCAESGEESTEMESVYALKCHISQEVNHLHEGLKRALKSELEKSSPSLGRSAIYTKDSRINELPRYLTIQFVRFFWKRETNQKAKILRVISIFFPIILKYMFISS
;
A
#
# COMPACT_ATOMS: atom_id res chain seq x y z
N MET A 1 -14.65 -66.75 41.35
CA MET A 1 -13.72 -65.74 40.83
C MET A 1 -12.50 -66.46 40.26
N LEU A 2 -12.14 -66.16 39.01
CA LEU A 2 -11.01 -66.77 38.31
C LEU A 2 -9.87 -65.75 38.24
N THR A 3 -8.71 -66.05 38.79
CA THR A 3 -7.53 -65.18 38.65
C THR A 3 -6.83 -65.43 37.32
N VAL A 4 -6.59 -64.37 36.54
CA VAL A 4 -5.84 -64.42 35.27
C VAL A 4 -4.66 -63.45 35.29
N SER A 5 -3.74 -63.63 34.34
CA SER A 5 -2.64 -62.69 34.13
C SER A 5 -2.83 -61.96 32.81
N VAL A 6 -2.92 -60.63 32.82
CA VAL A 6 -3.09 -59.83 31.60
C VAL A 6 -1.77 -59.16 31.23
N LYS A 7 -1.29 -59.41 30.02
CA LYS A 7 -0.12 -58.74 29.45
C LYS A 7 -0.58 -57.59 28.55
N TRP A 8 -0.17 -56.38 28.89
CA TRP A 8 -0.36 -55.19 28.07
C TRP A 8 1.00 -54.56 27.78
N GLN A 9 1.36 -54.47 26.50
CA GLN A 9 2.70 -54.05 26.05
C GLN A 9 3.85 -54.78 26.78
N LYS A 10 4.62 -54.07 27.61
CA LYS A 10 5.75 -54.59 28.40
C LYS A 10 5.36 -54.97 29.84
N GLU A 11 4.16 -54.60 30.30
CA GLU A 11 3.69 -54.84 31.65
C GLU A 11 2.84 -56.11 31.73
N VAL A 12 2.99 -56.83 32.85
CA VAL A 12 2.24 -58.07 33.12
C VAL A 12 1.53 -57.91 34.46
N PHE A 13 0.22 -57.78 34.41
CA PHE A 13 -0.64 -57.73 35.58
C PHE A 13 -1.00 -59.17 35.97
N SER A 14 -0.25 -59.75 36.90
CA SER A 14 -0.56 -61.05 37.51
C SER A 14 -1.56 -60.86 38.65
N ASN A 15 -2.69 -61.59 38.63
CA ASN A 15 -3.79 -61.59 39.61
C ASN A 15 -4.95 -60.63 39.31
N VAL A 16 -5.40 -60.55 38.05
CA VAL A 16 -6.67 -59.89 37.74
C VAL A 16 -7.81 -60.89 37.97
N GLU A 17 -8.75 -60.55 38.85
CA GLU A 17 -9.90 -61.41 39.16
C GLU A 17 -11.02 -61.22 38.14
N ILE A 18 -11.44 -62.32 37.51
CA ILE A 18 -12.61 -62.37 36.64
C ILE A 18 -13.79 -62.91 37.45
N ASP A 19 -14.85 -62.13 37.52
CA ASP A 19 -16.16 -62.58 37.97
C ASP A 19 -16.97 -63.08 36.76
N THR A 20 -17.15 -64.40 36.67
CA THR A 20 -17.88 -65.05 35.57
C THR A 20 -19.40 -64.85 35.64
N THR A 21 -19.91 -64.21 36.71
CA THR A 21 -21.33 -63.86 36.84
C THR A 21 -21.68 -62.52 36.19
N GLN A 22 -20.67 -61.72 35.85
CA GLN A 22 -20.83 -60.38 35.28
C GLN A 22 -20.43 -60.34 33.80
N PRO A 23 -20.97 -59.41 33.00
CA PRO A 23 -20.64 -59.33 31.58
C PRO A 23 -19.16 -58.96 31.33
N PRO A 24 -18.55 -59.41 30.22
CA PRO A 24 -17.18 -59.09 29.83
C PRO A 24 -16.82 -57.60 29.79
N TYR A 25 -17.82 -56.74 29.66
CA TYR A 25 -17.67 -55.29 29.75
C TYR A 25 -17.10 -54.82 31.10
N VAL A 26 -17.54 -55.42 32.23
CA VAL A 26 -17.03 -55.03 33.56
C VAL A 26 -15.55 -55.35 33.71
N PHE A 27 -15.12 -56.47 33.12
CA PHE A 27 -13.70 -56.83 33.07
C PHE A 27 -12.88 -55.83 32.25
N LYS A 28 -13.43 -55.28 31.15
CA LYS A 28 -12.79 -54.20 30.39
C LYS A 28 -12.71 -52.90 31.18
N CYS A 29 -13.72 -52.57 31.98
CA CYS A 29 -13.67 -51.40 32.87
C CYS A 29 -12.60 -51.56 33.96
N GLN A 30 -12.47 -52.73 34.58
CA GLN A 30 -11.38 -53.00 35.53
C GLN A 30 -10.00 -52.90 34.88
N LEU A 31 -9.88 -53.32 33.63
CA LEU A 31 -8.64 -53.13 32.86
C LEU A 31 -8.41 -51.67 32.46
N PHE A 32 -9.46 -50.86 32.29
CA PHE A 32 -9.32 -49.42 32.07
C PHE A 32 -8.73 -48.73 33.31
N ASP A 33 -9.21 -49.07 34.50
CA ASP A 33 -8.67 -48.52 35.75
C ASP A 33 -7.18 -48.85 35.94
N LEU A 34 -6.73 -50.01 35.44
CA LEU A 34 -5.33 -50.45 35.54
C LEU A 34 -4.42 -49.95 34.40
N THR A 35 -4.94 -49.75 33.19
CA THR A 35 -4.13 -49.46 31.98
C THR A 35 -4.39 -48.09 31.36
N GLY A 36 -5.45 -47.40 31.77
CA GLY A 36 -5.88 -46.12 31.19
C GLY A 36 -6.44 -46.24 29.75
N VAL A 37 -6.58 -47.44 29.19
CA VAL A 37 -7.09 -47.65 27.82
C VAL A 37 -8.62 -47.79 27.83
N PRO A 38 -9.40 -46.93 27.15
CA PRO A 38 -10.86 -46.99 27.19
C PRO A 38 -11.44 -48.35 26.75
N PRO A 39 -12.49 -48.88 27.39
CA PRO A 39 -13.07 -50.21 27.11
C PRO A 39 -13.36 -50.51 25.63
N GLU A 40 -13.77 -49.49 24.86
CA GLU A 40 -14.07 -49.58 23.43
C GLU A 40 -12.83 -49.88 22.56
N ARG A 41 -11.63 -49.50 23.04
CA ARG A 41 -10.36 -49.66 22.34
C ARG A 41 -9.53 -50.82 22.87
N GLN A 42 -10.04 -51.57 23.84
CA GLN A 42 -9.38 -52.76 24.36
C GLN A 42 -9.70 -53.99 23.51
N LYS A 43 -8.69 -54.49 22.81
CA LYS A 43 -8.76 -55.79 22.14
C LYS A 43 -8.09 -56.84 23.01
N ILE A 44 -8.91 -57.63 23.71
CA ILE A 44 -8.46 -58.72 24.56
C ILE A 44 -8.51 -60.01 23.74
N MET A 45 -7.34 -60.62 23.53
CA MET A 45 -7.22 -61.91 22.84
C MET A 45 -7.32 -63.06 23.84
N VAL A 46 -8.31 -63.92 23.61
CA VAL A 46 -8.53 -65.19 24.33
C VAL A 46 -8.19 -66.37 23.40
N LYS A 47 -7.84 -67.54 23.95
CA LYS A 47 -7.55 -68.74 23.14
C LYS A 47 -8.82 -69.19 22.42
N GLY A 48 -9.03 -68.70 21.20
CA GLY A 48 -10.23 -68.98 20.39
C GLY A 48 -10.89 -67.76 19.75
N GLY A 49 -10.44 -66.53 20.04
CA GLY A 49 -10.97 -65.33 19.38
C GLY A 49 -10.75 -64.03 20.14
N LEU A 50 -11.43 -62.97 19.68
CA LEU A 50 -11.54 -61.68 20.36
C LEU A 50 -12.72 -61.72 21.36
N LEU A 51 -12.50 -61.25 22.59
CA LEU A 51 -13.57 -61.11 23.58
C LEU A 51 -14.51 -59.95 23.15
N LYS A 52 -15.73 -60.29 22.73
CA LYS A 52 -16.80 -59.32 22.48
C LYS A 52 -17.48 -58.92 23.79
N ASP A 53 -18.08 -57.74 23.82
CA ASP A 53 -18.67 -57.14 25.03
C ASP A 53 -19.82 -57.98 25.63
N ASP A 54 -20.54 -58.74 24.79
CA ASP A 54 -21.67 -59.59 25.17
C ASP A 54 -21.35 -61.11 25.16
N ALA A 55 -20.08 -61.49 25.24
CA ALA A 55 -19.69 -62.91 25.13
C ALA A 55 -19.95 -63.72 26.43
N ASP A 56 -20.57 -64.90 26.31
CA ASP A 56 -20.72 -65.84 27.44
C ASP A 56 -19.37 -66.41 27.88
N TRP A 57 -18.98 -66.19 29.14
CA TRP A 57 -17.73 -66.73 29.73
C TRP A 57 -17.60 -68.25 29.60
N SER A 58 -18.73 -68.98 29.61
CA SER A 58 -18.79 -70.43 29.46
C SER A 58 -18.34 -70.93 28.08
N LYS A 59 -18.49 -70.12 27.01
CA LYS A 59 -18.00 -70.45 25.65
C LYS A 59 -16.56 -70.02 25.42
N VAL A 60 -16.09 -69.03 26.18
CA VAL A 60 -14.73 -68.48 26.09
C VAL A 60 -13.70 -69.38 26.78
N GLY A 61 -14.12 -70.22 27.73
CA GLY A 61 -13.31 -71.31 28.29
C GLY A 61 -12.04 -70.83 29.03
N VAL A 62 -12.15 -69.74 29.79
CA VAL A 62 -11.01 -69.17 30.54
C VAL A 62 -10.65 -70.07 31.73
N LYS A 63 -9.39 -70.50 31.81
CA LYS A 63 -8.87 -71.29 32.94
C LYS A 63 -8.16 -70.42 33.97
N GLN A 64 -8.16 -70.85 35.23
CA GLN A 64 -7.45 -70.18 36.31
C GLN A 64 -5.93 -70.11 36.00
N GLY A 65 -5.34 -68.92 36.10
CA GLY A 65 -3.94 -68.63 35.80
C GLY A 65 -3.63 -68.40 34.31
N GLN A 66 -4.65 -68.31 33.44
CA GLN A 66 -4.42 -68.10 32.01
C GLN A 66 -3.83 -66.72 31.71
N LYS A 67 -2.82 -66.68 30.82
CA LYS A 67 -2.27 -65.43 30.28
C LYS A 67 -3.13 -64.91 29.14
N LEU A 68 -3.69 -63.71 29.30
CA LEU A 68 -4.43 -62.98 28.27
C LEU A 68 -3.57 -61.84 27.73
N MET A 69 -3.66 -61.56 26.42
CA MET A 69 -2.96 -60.43 25.82
C MET A 69 -3.95 -59.33 25.48
N MET A 70 -3.68 -58.14 25.99
CA MET A 70 -4.46 -56.94 25.74
C MET A 70 -3.67 -56.03 24.78
N MET A 71 -4.34 -55.56 23.74
CA MET A 71 -3.83 -54.54 22.82
C MET A 71 -4.77 -53.33 22.81
N GLY A 72 -4.20 -52.15 23.02
CA GLY A 72 -4.90 -50.88 22.96
C GLY A 72 -3.93 -49.74 23.33
N THR A 73 -4.15 -48.57 22.74
CA THR A 73 -3.30 -47.38 22.92
C THR A 73 -4.06 -46.37 23.78
N ALA A 74 -3.39 -45.80 24.79
CA ALA A 74 -4.00 -44.89 25.76
C ALA A 74 -4.13 -43.44 25.25
N ASP A 75 -3.53 -43.09 24.10
CA ASP A 75 -3.48 -41.69 23.66
C ASP A 75 -4.79 -41.21 23.00
N GLU A 76 -5.29 -40.08 23.50
CA GLU A 76 -6.26 -39.23 22.82
C GLU A 76 -5.63 -38.72 21.52
N ILE A 77 -6.25 -39.04 20.39
CA ILE A 77 -5.86 -38.43 19.12
C ILE A 77 -6.40 -37.00 19.17
N VAL A 78 -5.51 -36.01 19.32
CA VAL A 78 -5.81 -34.60 19.07
C VAL A 78 -6.48 -34.53 17.69
N LYS A 79 -7.77 -34.19 17.66
CA LYS A 79 -8.46 -33.92 16.40
C LYS A 79 -7.68 -32.82 15.68
N ALA A 80 -7.13 -33.16 14.52
CA ALA A 80 -6.53 -32.16 13.64
C ALA A 80 -7.58 -31.04 13.41
N PRO A 81 -7.18 -29.76 13.45
CA PRO A 81 -8.10 -28.65 13.21
C PRO A 81 -8.79 -28.86 11.85
N GLU A 82 -10.13 -28.85 11.84
CA GLU A 82 -10.96 -29.11 10.64
C GLU A 82 -10.76 -28.08 9.51
N LYS A 83 -10.01 -27.01 9.77
CA LYS A 83 -9.61 -26.03 8.76
C LYS A 83 -8.08 -26.08 8.64
N GLY A 84 -7.60 -26.57 7.50
CA GLY A 84 -6.19 -26.42 7.13
C GLY A 84 -5.78 -24.95 7.11
N PRO A 85 -4.46 -24.63 7.14
CA PRO A 85 -4.01 -23.26 7.04
C PRO A 85 -4.53 -22.67 5.71
N ILE A 86 -5.39 -21.66 5.82
CA ILE A 86 -5.88 -20.91 4.67
C ILE A 86 -4.73 -20.01 4.25
N PHE A 87 -4.16 -20.25 3.08
CA PHE A 87 -3.13 -19.39 2.53
C PHE A 87 -3.73 -18.04 2.18
N ALA A 88 -2.95 -16.97 2.33
CA ALA A 88 -3.42 -15.62 2.03
C ALA A 88 -3.95 -15.51 0.58
N GLU A 89 -3.43 -16.31 -0.37
CA GLU A 89 -3.90 -16.37 -1.75
C GLU A 89 -5.29 -16.99 -1.95
N ASP A 90 -5.80 -17.79 -1.00
CA ASP A 90 -7.08 -18.51 -1.10
C ASP A 90 -8.26 -17.77 -0.43
N MET A 91 -7.98 -16.62 0.18
CA MET A 91 -8.96 -15.74 0.81
C MET A 91 -9.67 -14.88 -0.26
N PRO A 92 -10.97 -14.58 -0.16
CA PRO A 92 -11.64 -13.68 -1.11
C PRO A 92 -10.88 -12.35 -1.22
N GLU A 93 -10.74 -11.83 -2.46
CA GLU A 93 -9.96 -10.60 -2.76
C GLU A 93 -10.31 -9.43 -1.83
N GLU A 94 -11.55 -9.37 -1.35
CA GLU A 94 -12.04 -8.34 -0.42
C GLU A 94 -11.34 -8.38 0.95
N GLU A 95 -10.97 -9.55 1.46
CA GLU A 95 -10.26 -9.70 2.75
C GLU A 95 -8.73 -9.69 2.58
N GLN A 96 -8.22 -10.10 1.42
CA GLN A 96 -6.80 -9.94 1.04
C GLN A 96 -6.38 -8.46 1.02
N VAL A 97 -7.25 -7.58 0.51
CA VAL A 97 -6.94 -6.15 0.39
C VAL A 97 -6.86 -5.46 1.76
N VAL A 98 -7.68 -5.88 2.73
CA VAL A 98 -7.66 -5.34 4.10
C VAL A 98 -6.34 -5.68 4.80
N HIS A 99 -5.76 -6.85 4.50
CA HIS A 99 -4.47 -7.27 5.07
C HIS A 99 -3.24 -6.63 4.41
N VAL A 100 -3.37 -6.10 3.18
CA VAL A 100 -2.23 -5.53 2.43
C VAL A 100 -2.29 -4.00 2.34
N GLY A 101 -3.36 -3.35 2.82
CA GLY A 101 -3.47 -1.89 2.84
C GLY A 101 -3.57 -1.25 1.45
N HIS A 102 -4.02 -2.00 0.44
CA HIS A 102 -4.23 -1.46 -0.89
C HIS A 102 -5.49 -0.57 -0.91
N SER A 103 -5.31 0.72 -1.23
CA SER A 103 -6.41 1.62 -1.58
C SER A 103 -7.07 1.17 -2.89
N ALA A 104 -8.36 1.42 -3.06
CA ALA A 104 -9.05 1.14 -4.32
C ALA A 104 -8.34 1.74 -5.55
N GLY A 105 -8.44 1.03 -6.68
CA GLY A 105 -8.02 1.56 -7.98
C GLY A 105 -8.98 2.61 -8.53
N LEU A 106 -8.58 3.30 -9.61
CA LEU A 106 -9.46 4.19 -10.36
C LEU A 106 -9.78 3.60 -11.74
N ILE A 107 -11.06 3.57 -12.10
CA ILE A 107 -11.51 3.12 -13.42
C ILE A 107 -11.09 4.16 -14.47
N ASN A 108 -10.52 3.70 -15.59
CA ASN A 108 -10.16 4.57 -16.70
C ASN A 108 -11.41 4.89 -17.54
N LEU A 109 -11.72 6.18 -17.67
CA LEU A 109 -12.90 6.71 -18.37
C LEU A 109 -12.55 7.22 -19.79
N GLY A 110 -11.62 6.54 -20.46
CA GLY A 110 -11.12 6.89 -21.79
C GLY A 110 -9.99 7.92 -21.75
N ASN A 111 -8.75 7.49 -22.02
CA ASN A 111 -7.55 8.33 -22.02
C ASN A 111 -7.32 9.14 -20.72
N THR A 112 -7.89 8.71 -19.59
CA THR A 112 -7.82 9.40 -18.29
C THR A 112 -6.75 8.84 -17.33
N CYS A 113 -5.88 7.95 -17.81
CA CYS A 113 -4.82 7.36 -16.98
C CYS A 113 -3.85 8.39 -16.40
N TYR A 114 -3.62 9.52 -17.11
CA TYR A 114 -2.82 10.64 -16.61
C TYR A 114 -3.42 11.20 -15.31
N MET A 115 -4.75 11.39 -15.29
CA MET A 115 -5.49 11.90 -14.15
C MET A 115 -5.51 10.89 -13.01
N ASN A 116 -5.80 9.62 -13.31
CA ASN A 116 -5.85 8.56 -12.31
C ASN A 116 -4.52 8.44 -11.56
N SER A 117 -3.40 8.50 -12.30
CA SER A 117 -2.06 8.45 -11.72
C SER A 117 -1.79 9.66 -10.81
N THR A 118 -2.10 10.87 -11.28
CA THR A 118 -1.94 12.11 -10.51
C THR A 118 -2.74 12.10 -9.21
N VAL A 119 -4.00 11.68 -9.26
CA VAL A 119 -4.89 11.60 -8.10
C VAL A 119 -4.38 10.57 -7.09
N GLN A 120 -3.94 9.39 -7.54
CA GLN A 120 -3.39 8.36 -6.66
C GLN A 120 -2.07 8.80 -6.00
N CYS A 121 -1.22 9.53 -6.72
CA CYS A 121 -0.01 10.11 -6.14
C CYS A 121 -0.35 11.13 -5.02
N LEU A 122 -1.34 12.01 -5.22
CA LEU A 122 -1.76 12.95 -4.17
C LEU A 122 -2.49 12.27 -3.00
N HIS A 123 -3.22 11.18 -3.28
CA HIS A 123 -3.90 10.38 -2.26
C HIS A 123 -2.90 9.71 -1.29
N SER A 124 -1.66 9.47 -1.71
CA SER A 124 -0.63 8.93 -0.83
C SER A 124 -0.20 9.89 0.30
N VAL A 125 -0.62 11.17 0.27
CA VAL A 125 -0.22 12.22 1.24
C VAL A 125 -1.29 12.40 2.33
N PRO A 126 -1.08 11.89 3.57
CA PRO A 126 -2.09 11.90 4.62
C PRO A 126 -2.45 13.31 5.14
N GLU A 127 -1.48 14.22 5.19
CA GLU A 127 -1.71 15.60 5.63
C GLU A 127 -2.62 16.35 4.66
N LEU A 128 -2.47 16.10 3.35
CA LEU A 128 -3.33 16.68 2.32
C LEU A 128 -4.76 16.15 2.44
N LYS A 129 -4.93 14.85 2.68
CA LYS A 129 -6.26 14.26 2.98
C LYS A 129 -6.91 14.93 4.18
N SER A 130 -6.14 15.09 5.26
CA SER A 130 -6.63 15.71 6.49
C SER A 130 -7.07 17.16 6.28
N ALA A 131 -6.33 17.92 5.46
CA ALA A 131 -6.69 19.29 5.08
C ALA A 131 -7.98 19.33 4.24
N LEU A 132 -8.11 18.42 3.27
CA LEU A 132 -9.31 18.29 2.44
C LEU A 132 -10.56 17.92 3.26
N ILE A 133 -10.45 17.04 4.25
CA ILE A 133 -11.58 16.66 5.11
C ILE A 133 -12.08 17.87 5.93
N LYS A 134 -11.17 18.74 6.39
CA LYS A 134 -11.51 19.95 7.14
C LYS A 134 -12.08 21.07 6.26
N TYR A 135 -11.93 20.98 4.94
CA TYR A 135 -12.40 22.01 4.02
C TYR A 135 -13.93 22.15 4.08
N PRO A 136 -14.47 23.34 4.41
CA PRO A 136 -15.90 23.53 4.62
C PRO A 136 -16.71 23.39 3.32
N PRO A 137 -17.97 22.94 3.39
CA PRO A 137 -18.93 23.05 2.29
C PRO A 137 -19.18 24.54 1.95
N PRO A 138 -19.70 24.86 0.75
CA PRO A 138 -19.69 26.22 0.23
C PRO A 138 -20.45 27.18 1.16
N VAL A 139 -19.70 28.09 1.78
CA VAL A 139 -20.27 29.30 2.39
C VAL A 139 -20.26 30.36 1.30
N ARG A 140 -21.40 31.02 1.07
CA ARG A 140 -21.67 32.00 -0.01
C ARG A 140 -20.72 33.22 -0.07
N SER A 141 -19.67 33.26 0.75
CA SER A 141 -18.74 34.36 0.94
C SER A 141 -17.26 33.97 0.75
N SER A 142 -16.94 32.80 0.21
CA SER A 142 -15.54 32.46 -0.09
C SER A 142 -15.04 33.27 -1.29
N SER A 143 -13.87 33.90 -1.16
CA SER A 143 -13.13 34.60 -2.22
C SER A 143 -12.63 33.69 -3.36
N VAL A 144 -13.05 32.42 -3.37
CA VAL A 144 -12.61 31.37 -4.28
C VAL A 144 -13.69 31.14 -5.32
N ASP A 145 -13.30 30.94 -6.58
CA ASP A 145 -14.24 30.69 -7.66
C ASP A 145 -15.00 29.38 -7.48
N GLN A 146 -16.28 29.39 -7.89
CA GLN A 146 -17.18 28.24 -7.74
C GLN A 146 -16.64 26.96 -8.39
N SER A 147 -15.90 27.08 -9.50
CA SER A 147 -15.28 25.94 -10.19
C SER A 147 -14.13 25.32 -9.40
N SER A 148 -13.26 26.12 -8.78
CA SER A 148 -12.18 25.63 -7.91
C SER A 148 -12.72 25.02 -6.62
N HIS A 149 -13.78 25.60 -6.06
CA HIS A 149 -14.49 25.00 -4.94
C HIS A 149 -15.06 23.62 -5.32
N SER A 150 -15.78 23.54 -6.44
CA SER A 150 -16.36 22.29 -6.95
C SER A 150 -15.28 21.21 -7.18
N LEU A 151 -14.15 21.58 -7.80
CA LEU A 151 -13.03 20.67 -8.00
C LEU A 151 -12.44 20.18 -6.67
N THR A 152 -12.27 21.06 -5.70
CA THR A 152 -11.72 20.71 -4.38
C THR A 152 -12.65 19.78 -3.61
N VAL A 153 -13.96 20.04 -3.64
CA VAL A 153 -14.97 19.15 -3.05
C VAL A 153 -14.99 17.79 -3.74
N ALA A 154 -14.91 17.76 -5.07
CA ALA A 154 -14.85 16.51 -5.83
C ALA A 154 -13.58 15.71 -5.51
N THR A 155 -12.43 16.38 -5.31
CA THR A 155 -11.19 15.73 -4.85
C THR A 155 -11.37 15.10 -3.47
N ARG A 156 -11.97 15.83 -2.53
CA ARG A 156 -12.26 15.34 -1.18
C ARG A 156 -13.18 14.12 -1.20
N GLU A 157 -14.26 14.17 -1.97
CA GLU A 157 -15.19 13.04 -2.13
C GLU A 157 -14.47 11.84 -2.73
N LEU A 158 -13.68 12.04 -3.78
CA LEU A 158 -12.93 10.97 -4.43
C LEU A 158 -11.93 10.31 -3.48
N PHE A 159 -11.22 11.08 -2.65
CA PHE A 159 -10.29 10.54 -1.66
C PHE A 159 -11.02 9.68 -0.62
N ASN A 160 -12.18 10.14 -0.14
CA ASN A 160 -13.02 9.37 0.78
C ASN A 160 -13.54 8.08 0.13
N ASP A 161 -13.93 8.12 -1.14
CA ASP A 161 -14.39 6.94 -1.87
C ASP A 161 -13.26 5.92 -2.06
N LEU A 162 -12.02 6.39 -2.30
CA LEU A 162 -10.84 5.53 -2.43
C LEU A 162 -10.43 4.88 -1.10
N ASP A 163 -10.64 5.56 0.03
CA ASP A 163 -10.34 5.04 1.37
C ASP A 163 -11.42 4.06 1.87
N LYS A 164 -12.68 4.21 1.43
CA LYS A 164 -13.80 3.37 1.88
C LYS A 164 -14.02 2.12 1.03
N ASN A 165 -13.72 2.20 -0.26
CA ASN A 165 -13.99 1.12 -1.19
C ASN A 165 -12.75 0.25 -1.38
N VAL A 166 -12.98 -1.05 -1.54
CA VAL A 166 -11.97 -2.02 -1.99
C VAL A 166 -11.98 -2.13 -3.52
N LYS A 167 -13.16 -1.94 -4.14
CA LYS A 167 -13.36 -2.06 -5.59
C LYS A 167 -12.95 -0.77 -6.31
N PRO A 168 -12.53 -0.85 -7.59
CA PRO A 168 -12.17 0.32 -8.37
C PRO A 168 -13.31 1.36 -8.43
N VAL A 169 -12.97 2.62 -8.14
CA VAL A 169 -13.92 3.74 -8.12
C VAL A 169 -13.90 4.46 -9.48
N ALA A 170 -15.06 4.85 -10.00
CA ALA A 170 -15.17 5.65 -11.21
C ALA A 170 -15.13 7.17 -10.89
N PRO A 171 -14.08 7.91 -11.28
CA PRO A 171 -13.92 9.33 -10.91
C PRO A 171 -14.77 10.30 -11.79
N MET A 172 -16.04 9.98 -12.03
CA MET A 172 -16.92 10.75 -12.94
C MET A 172 -17.14 12.20 -12.48
N ARG A 173 -17.41 12.40 -11.18
CA ARG A 173 -17.64 13.73 -10.59
C ARG A 173 -16.39 14.60 -10.67
N PHE A 174 -15.25 14.03 -10.27
CA PHE A 174 -13.96 14.69 -10.34
C PHE A 174 -13.57 15.07 -11.78
N LEU A 175 -13.70 14.14 -12.73
CA LEU A 175 -13.38 14.39 -14.13
C LEU A 175 -14.24 15.50 -14.73
N THR A 176 -15.53 15.54 -14.40
CA THR A 176 -16.44 16.59 -14.85
C THR A 176 -16.04 17.96 -14.27
N ALA A 177 -15.73 18.02 -12.98
CA ALA A 177 -15.27 19.25 -12.32
C ALA A 177 -13.92 19.74 -12.89
N LEU A 178 -12.99 18.82 -13.15
CA LEU A 178 -11.68 19.11 -13.73
C LEU A 178 -11.84 19.74 -15.12
N ARG A 179 -12.65 19.12 -15.99
CA ARG A 179 -12.94 19.62 -17.34
C ARG A 179 -13.67 20.96 -17.33
N SER A 180 -14.54 21.19 -16.35
CA SER A 180 -15.25 22.45 -16.19
C SER A 180 -14.32 23.60 -15.78
N LYS A 181 -13.34 23.34 -14.91
CA LYS A 181 -12.36 24.36 -14.48
C LYS A 181 -11.29 24.59 -15.55
N TYR A 182 -10.87 23.51 -16.20
CA TYR A 182 -9.75 23.50 -17.15
C TYR A 182 -10.20 22.85 -18.48
N PRO A 183 -10.74 23.65 -19.42
CA PRO A 183 -11.25 23.16 -20.70
C PRO A 183 -10.21 22.44 -21.57
N GLN A 184 -8.91 22.62 -21.31
CA GLN A 184 -7.84 21.87 -21.96
C GLN A 184 -8.01 20.34 -21.82
N PHE A 185 -8.52 19.86 -20.68
CA PHE A 185 -8.78 18.44 -20.44
C PHE A 185 -10.08 17.93 -21.09
N ALA A 186 -10.85 18.83 -21.71
CA ALA A 186 -12.07 18.52 -22.45
C ALA A 186 -11.85 18.51 -23.97
N GLN A 187 -10.61 18.69 -24.46
CA GLN A 187 -10.31 18.63 -25.88
C GLN A 187 -10.63 17.25 -26.47
N LEU A 188 -11.31 17.28 -27.62
CA LEU A 188 -11.77 16.09 -28.34
C LEU A 188 -10.95 15.94 -29.63
N HIS A 189 -10.52 14.71 -29.91
CA HIS A 189 -9.96 14.31 -31.20
C HIS A 189 -10.82 13.17 -31.75
N ASN A 190 -11.41 13.38 -32.92
CA ASN A 190 -12.34 12.43 -33.57
C ASN A 190 -13.50 11.98 -32.66
N GLY A 191 -14.04 12.91 -31.87
CA GLY A 191 -15.17 12.62 -30.96
C GLY A 191 -14.80 11.90 -29.66
N ILE A 192 -13.51 11.61 -29.43
CA ILE A 192 -12.99 10.98 -28.21
C ILE A 192 -12.13 12.00 -27.44
N TYR A 193 -12.22 11.99 -26.11
CA TYR A 193 -11.36 12.85 -25.28
C TYR A 193 -9.89 12.50 -25.46
N MET A 194 -9.06 13.52 -25.66
CA MET A 194 -7.63 13.37 -25.84
C MET A 194 -6.93 13.02 -24.52
N GLN A 195 -5.86 12.23 -24.61
CA GLN A 195 -4.94 12.06 -23.50
C GLN A 195 -4.16 13.36 -23.29
N GLN A 196 -4.03 13.78 -22.04
CA GLN A 196 -3.33 15.01 -21.66
C GLN A 196 -2.10 14.70 -20.80
N ASP A 197 -1.30 15.73 -20.52
CA ASP A 197 -0.10 15.57 -19.71
C ASP A 197 -0.46 15.42 -18.21
N ALA A 198 0.13 14.41 -17.56
CA ALA A 198 -0.05 14.18 -16.12
C ALA A 198 0.58 15.30 -15.29
N GLU A 199 1.67 15.89 -15.78
CA GLU A 199 2.33 17.00 -15.09
C GLU A 199 1.46 18.26 -15.10
N GLU A 200 0.82 18.56 -16.22
CA GLU A 200 -0.11 19.68 -16.29
C GLU A 200 -1.31 19.45 -15.36
N CYS A 201 -1.85 18.23 -15.32
CA CYS A 201 -2.90 17.86 -14.38
C CYS A 201 -2.45 18.03 -12.92
N TRP A 202 -1.23 17.60 -12.59
CA TRP A 202 -0.64 17.75 -11.25
C TRP A 202 -0.51 19.22 -10.85
N THR A 203 0.11 20.04 -11.70
CA THR A 203 0.36 21.46 -11.44
C THR A 203 -0.95 22.24 -11.30
N GLN A 204 -1.94 22.00 -12.17
CA GLN A 204 -3.25 22.66 -12.09
C GLN A 204 -4.05 22.23 -10.85
N LEU A 205 -3.98 20.95 -10.48
CA LEU A 205 -4.66 20.45 -9.29
C LEU A 205 -4.03 21.02 -8.02
N LEU A 206 -2.69 20.99 -7.89
CA LEU A 206 -1.99 21.61 -6.77
C LEU A 206 -2.27 23.11 -6.67
N TYR A 207 -2.29 23.82 -7.79
CA TYR A 207 -2.65 25.24 -7.82
C TYR A 207 -4.06 25.48 -7.28
N THR A 208 -5.06 24.73 -7.77
CA THR A 208 -6.44 24.83 -7.27
C THR A 208 -6.52 24.52 -5.78
N LEU A 209 -5.86 23.46 -5.32
CA LEU A 209 -5.82 23.09 -3.91
C LEU A 209 -5.14 24.17 -3.05
N SER A 210 -4.06 24.78 -3.53
CA SER A 210 -3.36 25.86 -2.84
C SER A 210 -4.24 27.10 -2.68
N LEU A 211 -5.11 27.40 -3.64
CA LEU A 211 -6.05 28.52 -3.55
C LEU A 211 -7.19 28.23 -2.56
N CYS A 212 -7.72 27.00 -2.57
CA CYS A 212 -8.87 26.63 -1.77
C CYS A 212 -8.53 26.33 -0.31
N LEU A 213 -7.37 25.73 -0.05
CA LEU A 213 -6.94 25.32 1.29
C LEU A 213 -6.20 26.44 2.06
N LYS A 214 -6.30 27.70 1.62
CA LYS A 214 -5.81 28.84 2.40
C LYS A 214 -6.69 29.06 3.61
N SER A 215 -6.06 29.25 4.78
CA SER A 215 -6.78 29.63 5.98
C SER A 215 -7.44 31.01 5.78
N PRO A 216 -8.68 31.22 6.26
CA PRO A 216 -9.36 32.51 6.18
C PRO A 216 -8.84 33.55 7.20
N SER A 217 -7.94 33.17 8.11
CA SER A 217 -7.39 34.03 9.14
C SER A 217 -6.04 34.64 8.72
N PRO A 218 -5.91 35.98 8.65
CA PRO A 218 -4.67 36.67 8.27
C PRO A 218 -3.55 36.62 9.33
N SER A 219 -3.73 35.89 10.44
CA SER A 219 -2.83 35.86 11.59
C SER A 219 -2.06 34.55 11.80
N GLU A 220 -2.36 33.50 11.03
CA GLU A 220 -1.63 32.23 11.09
C GLU A 220 -1.26 31.82 9.65
N ASP A 221 -0.12 32.34 9.22
CA ASP A 221 0.53 32.07 7.94
C ASP A 221 0.95 30.60 7.86
N ALA A 222 0.17 29.79 7.13
CA ALA A 222 0.71 28.73 6.28
C ALA A 222 -0.36 28.27 5.30
N ASP A 223 -0.19 28.62 4.03
CA ASP A 223 -0.83 27.87 2.94
C ASP A 223 -0.44 26.40 3.12
N THR A 224 -1.41 25.54 3.43
CA THR A 224 -1.15 24.13 3.76
C THR A 224 -0.44 23.43 2.61
N VAL A 225 -0.77 23.79 1.36
CA VAL A 225 -0.11 23.22 0.18
C VAL A 225 1.31 23.74 0.05
N LYS A 226 1.55 25.03 0.36
CA LYS A 226 2.91 25.58 0.44
C LYS A 226 3.76 24.90 1.52
N GLY A 227 3.21 24.64 2.71
CA GLY A 227 3.94 23.93 3.77
C GLY A 227 4.25 22.46 3.44
N LEU A 228 3.42 21.82 2.61
CA LEU A 228 3.60 20.41 2.23
C LEU A 228 4.51 20.21 1.02
N PHE A 229 4.35 21.03 -0.03
CA PHE A 229 5.00 20.84 -1.33
C PHE A 229 5.84 22.05 -1.79
N GLY A 230 5.77 23.17 -1.08
CA GLY A 230 6.47 24.40 -1.44
C GLY A 230 7.98 24.30 -1.22
N ILE A 231 8.74 24.73 -2.22
CA ILE A 231 10.19 24.73 -2.25
C ILE A 231 10.64 26.16 -2.40
N ASP A 232 11.33 26.68 -1.39
CA ASP A 232 11.86 28.03 -1.45
C ASP A 232 13.28 28.00 -2.02
N LEU A 233 13.47 28.71 -3.13
CA LEU A 233 14.71 28.83 -3.88
C LEU A 233 15.25 30.25 -3.73
N VAL A 234 16.54 30.35 -3.41
CA VAL A 234 17.31 31.60 -3.44
C VAL A 234 18.21 31.56 -4.65
N SER A 235 18.00 32.49 -5.57
CA SER A 235 18.68 32.55 -6.85
C SER A 235 19.59 33.75 -6.92
N ARG A 236 20.88 33.51 -7.18
CA ARG A 236 21.83 34.57 -7.49
C ARG A 236 21.89 34.73 -9.00
N VAL A 237 21.58 35.93 -9.48
CA VAL A 237 21.61 36.29 -10.88
C VAL A 237 22.80 37.21 -11.09
N HIS A 238 23.76 36.78 -11.90
CA HIS A 238 24.97 37.56 -12.18
C HIS A 238 25.15 37.75 -13.69
N CYS A 239 25.60 38.95 -14.10
CA CYS A 239 26.02 39.21 -15.47
C CYS A 239 27.54 39.24 -15.55
N ALA A 240 28.11 38.41 -16.42
CA ALA A 240 29.56 38.38 -16.64
C ALA A 240 30.07 39.65 -17.35
N GLU A 241 29.23 40.32 -18.14
CA GLU A 241 29.62 41.51 -18.92
C GLU A 241 29.54 42.82 -18.11
N SER A 242 28.50 43.00 -17.29
CA SER A 242 28.30 44.22 -16.50
C SER A 242 28.79 44.11 -15.05
N GLY A 243 29.06 42.90 -14.55
CA GLY A 243 29.38 42.67 -13.14
C GLY A 243 28.21 42.86 -12.18
N GLU A 244 26.99 43.03 -12.69
CA GLU A 244 25.78 43.18 -11.87
C GLU A 244 25.43 41.84 -11.19
N GLU A 245 25.20 41.87 -9.87
CA GLU A 245 24.69 40.74 -9.09
C GLU A 245 23.37 41.13 -8.41
N SER A 246 22.35 40.29 -8.56
CA SER A 246 21.10 40.41 -7.82
C SER A 246 20.73 39.08 -7.18
N THR A 247 19.97 39.14 -6.09
CA THR A 247 19.43 37.95 -5.42
C THR A 247 17.91 37.98 -5.51
N GLU A 248 17.32 36.90 -6.01
CA GLU A 248 15.89 36.71 -6.17
C GLU A 248 15.44 35.52 -5.31
N MET A 249 14.34 35.66 -4.58
CA MET A 249 13.71 34.54 -3.86
C MET A 249 12.45 34.11 -4.61
N GLU A 250 12.31 32.83 -4.88
CA GLU A 250 11.15 32.26 -5.56
C GLU A 250 10.65 30.99 -4.84
N SER A 251 9.34 30.82 -4.76
CA SER A 251 8.72 29.59 -4.26
C SER A 251 8.18 28.77 -5.43
N VAL A 252 8.57 27.50 -5.53
CA VAL A 252 8.11 26.57 -6.57
C VAL A 252 7.51 25.30 -5.94
N TYR A 253 6.62 24.62 -6.65
CA TYR A 253 5.98 23.37 -6.15
C TYR A 253 6.59 22.08 -6.75
N ALA A 254 7.52 22.22 -7.70
CA ALA A 254 8.21 21.11 -8.32
C ALA A 254 9.61 21.52 -8.79
N LEU A 255 10.61 20.68 -8.52
CA LEU A 255 11.94 20.82 -9.10
C LEU A 255 11.97 20.18 -10.48
N LYS A 256 12.36 20.96 -11.48
CA LYS A 256 12.61 20.43 -12.81
C LYS A 256 13.92 19.63 -12.79
N CYS A 257 13.92 18.49 -13.44
CA CYS A 257 15.10 17.70 -13.71
C CYS A 257 15.27 17.64 -15.23
N HIS A 258 16.24 18.40 -15.75
CA HIS A 258 16.54 18.40 -17.17
C HIS A 258 17.35 17.17 -17.52
N ILE A 259 16.76 16.31 -18.34
CA ILE A 259 17.41 15.10 -18.83
C ILE A 259 17.98 15.42 -20.19
N SER A 260 19.31 15.34 -20.32
CA SER A 260 20.02 15.50 -21.59
C SER A 260 20.77 14.21 -21.93
N GLN A 261 21.31 14.12 -23.14
CA GLN A 261 22.07 12.93 -23.59
C GLN A 261 23.27 12.60 -22.70
N GLU A 262 23.81 13.62 -22.01
CA GLU A 262 24.99 13.53 -21.15
C GLU A 262 24.67 13.18 -19.68
N VAL A 263 23.40 13.30 -19.27
CA VAL A 263 23.00 13.15 -17.87
C VAL A 263 22.58 11.71 -17.61
N ASN A 264 23.38 10.97 -16.83
CA ASN A 264 23.07 9.60 -16.43
C ASN A 264 22.51 9.50 -15.00
N HIS A 265 22.69 10.55 -14.19
CA HIS A 265 22.31 10.58 -12.78
C HIS A 265 21.30 11.70 -12.47
N LEU A 266 20.37 11.42 -11.55
CA LEU A 266 19.35 12.39 -11.11
C LEU A 266 19.98 13.68 -10.57
N HIS A 267 21.04 13.56 -9.76
CA HIS A 267 21.71 14.72 -9.15
C HIS A 267 22.26 15.70 -10.18
N GLU A 268 22.84 15.20 -11.27
CA GLU A 268 23.34 16.05 -12.36
C GLU A 268 22.20 16.78 -13.07
N GLY A 269 21.07 16.11 -13.30
CA GLY A 269 19.89 16.71 -13.91
C GLY A 269 19.25 17.81 -13.04
N LEU A 270 19.26 17.63 -11.72
CA LEU A 270 18.82 18.65 -10.76
C LEU A 270 19.80 19.82 -10.71
N LYS A 271 21.11 19.54 -10.66
CA LYS A 271 22.14 20.59 -10.65
C LYS A 271 22.12 21.44 -11.92
N ARG A 272 21.88 20.83 -13.08
CA ARG A 272 21.66 21.55 -14.35
C ARG A 272 20.39 22.38 -14.31
N ALA A 273 19.32 21.92 -13.66
CA ALA A 273 18.09 22.70 -13.55
C ALA A 273 18.19 23.90 -12.62
N LEU A 274 19.05 23.82 -11.60
CA LEU A 274 19.36 24.93 -10.70
C LEU A 274 20.23 26.00 -11.36
N LYS A 275 20.84 25.71 -12.51
CA LYS A 275 21.64 26.67 -13.29
C LYS A 275 20.92 27.00 -14.59
N SER A 276 20.47 28.23 -14.73
CA SER A 276 19.81 28.68 -15.95
C SER A 276 20.42 29.96 -16.47
N GLU A 277 20.57 30.05 -17.79
CA GLU A 277 20.93 31.28 -18.46
C GLU A 277 19.64 32.02 -18.86
N LEU A 278 19.65 33.33 -18.70
CA LEU A 278 18.52 34.18 -19.01
C LEU A 278 18.99 35.47 -19.68
N GLU A 279 18.26 35.89 -20.69
CA GLU A 279 18.53 37.13 -21.40
C GLU A 279 17.72 38.25 -20.75
N LYS A 280 18.40 39.24 -20.16
CA LYS A 280 17.78 40.41 -19.56
C LYS A 280 18.42 41.67 -20.16
N SER A 281 17.63 42.74 -20.25
CA SER A 281 18.17 44.05 -20.61
C SER A 281 18.98 44.59 -19.43
N SER A 282 20.29 44.80 -19.64
CA SER A 282 21.17 45.36 -18.62
C SER A 282 21.04 46.88 -18.60
N PRO A 283 20.67 47.49 -17.45
CA PRO A 283 20.64 48.94 -17.30
C PRO A 283 22.02 49.57 -17.54
N SER A 284 23.09 48.89 -17.12
CA SER A 284 24.46 49.40 -17.24
C SER A 284 25.01 49.36 -18.68
N LEU A 285 24.62 48.35 -19.47
CA LEU A 285 25.08 48.20 -20.87
C LEU A 285 24.12 48.80 -21.90
N GLY A 286 22.88 49.12 -21.50
CA GLY A 286 21.85 49.65 -22.41
C GLY A 286 21.42 48.67 -23.51
N ARG A 287 21.70 47.36 -23.34
CA ARG A 287 21.39 46.29 -24.29
C ARG A 287 21.04 44.99 -23.56
N SER A 288 20.45 44.02 -24.27
CA SER A 288 20.29 42.66 -23.78
C SER A 288 21.65 42.01 -23.52
N ALA A 289 21.81 41.44 -22.33
CA ALA A 289 22.97 40.68 -21.93
C ALA A 289 22.53 39.33 -21.34
N ILE A 290 23.45 38.36 -21.38
CA ILE A 290 23.23 37.05 -20.78
C ILE A 290 23.54 37.15 -19.29
N TYR A 291 22.59 36.77 -18.47
CA TYR A 291 22.74 36.60 -17.03
C TYR A 291 22.70 35.12 -16.71
N THR A 292 23.53 34.72 -15.76
CA THR A 292 23.54 33.36 -15.22
C THR A 292 22.83 33.38 -13.87
N LYS A 293 21.76 32.58 -13.76
CA LYS A 293 20.99 32.36 -12.54
C LYS A 293 21.43 31.04 -11.92
N ASP A 294 22.07 31.13 -10.76
CA ASP A 294 22.41 30.00 -9.90
C ASP A 294 21.42 29.96 -8.72
N SER A 295 20.49 29.00 -8.77
CA SER A 295 19.49 28.76 -7.74
C SER A 295 19.98 27.76 -6.69
N ARG A 296 19.67 28.02 -5.43
CA ARG A 296 19.91 27.12 -4.29
C ARG A 296 18.63 26.92 -3.51
N ILE A 297 18.46 25.74 -2.92
CA ILE A 297 17.31 25.44 -2.07
C ILE A 297 17.57 26.04 -0.70
N ASN A 298 16.66 26.92 -0.25
CA ASN A 298 16.71 27.54 1.06
C ASN A 298 15.99 26.68 2.10
N GLU A 299 14.78 26.22 1.77
CA GLU A 299 13.96 25.38 2.64
C GLU A 299 13.38 24.21 1.85
N LEU A 300 13.36 23.02 2.47
CA LEU A 300 12.83 21.80 1.86
C LEU A 300 11.40 21.53 2.33
N PRO A 301 10.48 21.17 1.42
CA PRO A 301 9.15 20.71 1.79
C PRO A 301 9.19 19.35 2.46
N ARG A 302 8.09 18.99 3.12
CA ARG A 302 7.85 17.61 3.58
C ARG A 302 7.78 16.63 2.41
N TYR A 303 7.15 17.05 1.32
CA TYR A 303 6.96 16.24 0.11
C TYR A 303 7.61 16.93 -1.08
N LEU A 304 8.68 16.32 -1.60
CA LEU A 304 9.41 16.85 -2.73
C LEU A 304 8.87 16.29 -4.05
N THR A 305 8.39 17.16 -4.92
CA THR A 305 8.01 16.81 -6.29
C THR A 305 9.18 17.05 -7.25
N ILE A 306 9.58 16.02 -8.00
CA ILE A 306 10.59 16.14 -9.06
C ILE A 306 9.92 15.90 -10.43
N GLN A 307 9.94 16.92 -11.27
CA GLN A 307 9.43 16.87 -12.64
C GLN A 307 10.55 16.48 -13.61
N PHE A 308 10.41 15.32 -14.26
CA PHE A 308 11.35 14.91 -15.30
C PHE A 308 11.02 15.56 -16.64
N VAL A 309 11.85 16.50 -17.07
CA VAL A 309 11.71 17.17 -18.36
C VAL A 309 12.35 16.28 -19.44
N ARG A 310 11.55 15.40 -20.03
CA ARG A 310 11.98 14.42 -21.06
C ARG A 310 11.51 14.74 -22.47
N PHE A 311 10.63 15.71 -22.63
CA PHE A 311 10.09 16.08 -23.93
C PHE A 311 10.87 17.27 -24.48
N PHE A 312 11.24 17.18 -25.75
CA PHE A 312 11.88 18.27 -26.47
C PHE A 312 11.35 18.30 -27.91
N TRP A 313 11.35 19.49 -28.49
CA TRP A 313 10.98 19.65 -29.89
C TRP A 313 12.21 19.40 -30.77
N LYS A 314 12.11 18.40 -31.65
CA LYS A 314 13.13 18.19 -32.69
C LYS A 314 12.82 19.11 -33.85
N ARG A 315 13.61 20.18 -33.99
CA ARG A 315 13.50 21.14 -35.11
C ARG A 315 13.68 20.46 -36.48
N GLU A 316 14.53 19.44 -36.56
CA GLU A 316 14.82 18.70 -37.80
C GLU A 316 13.59 17.94 -38.33
N THR A 317 12.82 17.31 -37.43
CA THR A 317 11.67 16.48 -37.82
C THR A 317 10.33 17.16 -37.57
N ASN A 318 10.32 18.39 -37.05
CA ASN A 318 9.12 19.11 -36.59
C ASN A 318 8.16 18.23 -35.77
N GLN A 319 8.74 17.43 -34.87
CA GLN A 319 8.00 16.49 -34.04
C GLN A 319 8.45 16.60 -32.59
N LYS A 320 7.50 16.40 -31.68
CA LYS A 320 7.75 16.24 -30.24
C LYS A 320 8.42 14.89 -30.03
N ALA A 321 9.64 14.89 -29.50
CA ALA A 321 10.37 13.68 -29.17
C ALA A 321 10.44 13.49 -27.65
N LYS A 322 10.44 12.23 -27.22
CA LYS A 322 10.63 11.83 -25.82
C LYS A 322 11.99 11.18 -25.65
N ILE A 323 12.72 11.59 -24.61
CA ILE A 323 13.95 10.92 -24.19
C ILE A 323 13.56 9.64 -23.45
N LEU A 324 13.82 8.50 -24.08
CA LEU A 324 13.52 7.16 -23.54
C LEU A 324 14.70 6.51 -22.82
N ARG A 325 15.84 7.21 -22.69
CA ARG A 325 17.04 6.68 -22.07
C ARG A 325 16.77 6.24 -20.63
N VAL A 326 17.28 5.07 -20.27
CA VAL A 326 17.30 4.59 -18.89
C VAL A 326 18.30 5.45 -18.13
N ILE A 327 17.77 6.37 -17.33
CA ILE A 327 18.57 7.06 -16.33
C ILE A 327 18.74 6.07 -15.19
N SER A 328 19.95 5.92 -14.69
CA SER A 328 20.19 5.18 -13.45
C SER A 328 19.63 6.01 -12.30
N ILE A 329 18.31 6.01 -12.18
CA ILE A 329 17.59 6.40 -10.99
C ILE A 329 17.66 5.17 -10.10
N PHE A 330 18.84 4.92 -9.52
CA PHE A 330 18.81 4.36 -8.19
C PHE A 330 18.00 5.38 -7.42
N PHE A 331 16.71 5.12 -7.17
CA PHE A 331 16.03 5.78 -6.08
C PHE A 331 16.83 5.31 -4.88
N PRO A 332 17.69 6.15 -4.27
CA PRO A 332 18.07 5.78 -2.94
C PRO A 332 16.74 5.81 -2.19
N ILE A 333 16.34 4.68 -1.61
CA ILE A 333 15.18 4.60 -0.70
C ILE A 333 15.28 5.71 0.37
N ILE A 334 16.51 6.21 0.60
CA ILE A 334 16.83 7.39 1.39
C ILE A 334 17.61 8.40 0.53
N LEU A 335 16.94 9.42 -0.01
CA LEU A 335 17.60 10.52 -0.71
C LEU A 335 18.35 11.42 0.30
N LYS A 336 19.67 11.23 0.43
CA LYS A 336 20.52 12.08 1.28
C LYS A 336 20.87 13.38 0.54
N TYR A 337 20.30 14.50 1.01
CA TYR A 337 20.37 15.84 0.40
C TYR A 337 21.62 16.67 0.74
N MET A 338 22.60 16.08 1.43
CA MET A 338 23.74 16.79 2.06
C MET A 338 24.66 17.55 1.07
N PHE A 339 24.49 17.40 -0.25
CA PHE A 339 25.33 18.01 -1.28
C PHE A 339 24.72 19.23 -2.01
N ILE A 340 23.46 19.59 -1.73
CA ILE A 340 22.78 20.73 -2.39
C ILE A 340 22.73 21.97 -1.49
N SER A 341 23.06 21.81 -0.20
CA SER A 341 22.98 22.86 0.84
C SER A 341 24.29 23.61 1.11
N SER A 342 25.33 23.46 0.29
CA SER A 342 26.63 24.14 0.49
C SER A 342 26.90 25.23 -0.52
#